data_AF-A0A960GIH0-F1
#
_entry.id   AF-A0A960GIH0-F1
#
_cell.length_a   1.000
_cell.length_b   1.000
_cell.length_c   1.000
_cell.angle_alpha   90.00
_cell.angle_beta   90.00
_cell.angle_gamma   90.00
#
_symmetry.space_group_name_H-M   'P 1'
#
loop_
_entity.id
_entity.type
_entity.pdbx_description
1 polymer ?
#
loop_
_entity_poly.entity_id
_entity_poly.type
_entity_poly.pdbx_seq_one_letter_code
_entity_poly.pdbx_strand_id
1 'polypeptide(L)'
;MNASEHLVAAAEVISLALTRGQMRTSAIAALCRIAMESAAKTIWLISEADTEERLRRCYGFTKAEHGWQDKFDELEHQALSARTDPLVDTQRAKFEQHRLRFAKKIAQIDALPPDARMGPPGPMDIVGEAEDWMNENRPREPDHELDKVIHPRSAKSFYSLGSGFVHGFKWMSGYLFDPSGKELDDSGLLEVTLVAFGNAIRMTECAVALFEAQSVGPQPAPRRTRNCPAGIADTVAEWAARFRIASPDGPKIYT
;
A
#
# COMPACT_ATOMS: atom_id res chain seq x y z
N MET A 1 7.82 -0.15 0.34
CA MET A 1 6.59 0.48 -0.16
C MET A 1 6.79 0.71 -1.65
N ASN A 2 5.95 0.12 -2.49
CA ASN A 2 6.01 0.20 -3.95
C ASN A 2 4.79 0.94 -4.54
N ALA A 3 3.99 1.61 -3.69
CA ALA A 3 2.77 2.31 -4.10
C ALA A 3 2.99 3.31 -5.24
N SER A 4 4.03 4.14 -5.14
CA SER A 4 4.39 5.13 -6.15
C SER A 4 4.78 4.50 -7.49
N GLU A 5 5.45 3.33 -7.49
CA GLU A 5 5.83 2.63 -8.72
C GLU A 5 4.59 2.13 -9.48
N HIS A 6 3.62 1.59 -8.74
CA HIS A 6 2.34 1.16 -9.33
C HIS A 6 1.50 2.34 -9.84
N LEU A 7 1.53 3.48 -9.16
CA LEU A 7 0.87 4.70 -9.66
C LEU A 7 1.50 5.24 -10.94
N VAL A 8 2.83 5.26 -11.02
CA VAL A 8 3.55 5.66 -12.24
C VAL A 8 3.16 4.73 -13.39
N ALA A 9 3.18 3.41 -13.16
CA ALA A 9 2.73 2.45 -14.16
C ALA A 9 1.26 2.67 -14.57
N ALA A 10 0.36 2.97 -13.64
CA ALA A 10 -1.04 3.27 -13.94
C ALA A 10 -1.17 4.53 -14.81
N ALA A 11 -0.41 5.58 -14.51
CA ALA A 11 -0.40 6.82 -15.29
C ALA A 11 0.13 6.61 -16.72
N GLU A 12 1.16 5.79 -16.90
CA GLU A 12 1.67 5.41 -18.22
C GLU A 12 0.61 4.63 -19.03
N VAL A 13 -0.11 3.70 -18.37
CA VAL A 13 -1.20 2.95 -19.01
C VAL A 13 -2.36 3.87 -19.41
N ILE A 14 -2.73 4.85 -18.57
CA ILE A 14 -3.73 5.87 -18.90
C ILE A 14 -3.26 6.69 -20.11
N SER A 15 -2.01 7.15 -20.12
CA SER A 15 -1.45 7.96 -21.21
C SER A 15 -1.47 7.19 -22.53
N LEU A 16 -1.10 5.90 -22.50
CA LEU A 16 -1.21 5.02 -23.67
C LEU A 16 -2.67 4.82 -24.10
N ALA A 17 -3.60 4.63 -23.16
CA ALA A 17 -5.02 4.46 -23.47
C ALA A 17 -5.60 5.68 -24.20
N LEU A 18 -5.24 6.89 -23.75
CA LEU A 18 -5.66 8.15 -24.37
C LEU A 18 -5.11 8.31 -25.79
N THR A 19 -3.85 7.94 -26.03
CA THR A 19 -3.24 8.05 -27.37
C THR A 19 -3.76 7.00 -28.36
N ARG A 20 -4.19 5.84 -27.86
CA ARG A 20 -4.69 4.73 -28.70
C ARG A 20 -6.21 4.67 -28.82
N GLY A 21 -6.94 5.49 -28.06
CA GLY A 21 -8.41 5.44 -28.00
C GLY A 21 -8.92 4.09 -27.50
N GLN A 22 -8.19 3.44 -26.58
CA GLN A 22 -8.53 2.11 -26.07
C GLN A 22 -8.36 2.07 -24.55
N MET A 23 -9.48 2.00 -23.83
CA MET A 23 -9.45 1.91 -22.37
C MET A 23 -8.79 0.63 -21.89
N ARG A 24 -7.95 0.77 -20.85
CA ARG A 24 -7.22 -0.33 -20.21
C ARG A 24 -7.61 -0.46 -18.74
N THR A 25 -8.92 -0.33 -18.47
CA THR A 25 -9.50 -0.25 -17.13
C THR A 25 -9.07 -1.39 -16.22
N SER A 26 -8.98 -2.63 -16.72
CA SER A 26 -8.54 -3.78 -15.92
C SER A 26 -7.10 -3.63 -15.44
N ALA A 27 -6.18 -3.21 -16.32
CA ALA A 27 -4.78 -2.98 -15.97
C ALA A 27 -4.64 -1.80 -15.00
N ILE A 28 -5.37 -0.70 -15.25
CA ILE A 28 -5.35 0.48 -14.37
C ILE A 28 -5.92 0.13 -13.00
N ALA A 29 -7.07 -0.55 -12.93
CA ALA A 29 -7.68 -0.96 -11.67
C ALA A 29 -6.78 -1.91 -10.87
N ALA A 30 -6.11 -2.85 -11.53
CA ALA A 30 -5.14 -3.73 -10.88
C ALA A 30 -3.95 -2.96 -10.29
N LEU A 31 -3.35 -2.05 -11.07
CA LEU A 31 -2.21 -1.23 -10.62
C LEU A 31 -2.62 -0.30 -9.47
N CYS A 32 -3.77 0.37 -9.59
CA CYS A 32 -4.30 1.23 -8.54
C CYS A 32 -4.63 0.47 -7.26
N ARG A 33 -5.17 -0.76 -7.36
CA ARG A 33 -5.40 -1.62 -6.21
C ARG A 33 -4.10 -1.94 -5.47
N ILE A 34 -3.06 -2.36 -6.19
CA ILE A 34 -1.78 -2.69 -5.56
C ILE A 34 -1.16 -1.43 -4.93
N ALA A 35 -1.27 -0.28 -5.60
CA ALA A 35 -0.83 0.99 -5.03
C ALA A 35 -1.54 1.31 -3.71
N MET A 36 -2.87 1.13 -3.67
CA MET A 36 -3.68 1.33 -2.47
C MET A 36 -3.35 0.35 -1.35
N GLU A 37 -3.21 -0.95 -1.64
CA GLU A 37 -2.83 -1.95 -0.63
C GLU A 37 -1.44 -1.63 -0.02
N SER A 38 -0.50 -1.22 -0.87
CA SER A 38 0.85 -0.83 -0.45
C SER A 38 0.85 0.46 0.39
N ALA A 39 0.03 1.45 0.01
CA ALA A 39 -0.15 2.70 0.75
C ALA A 39 -0.89 2.48 2.08
N ALA A 40 -1.96 1.68 2.09
CA ALA A 40 -2.72 1.32 3.28
C ALA A 40 -1.86 0.60 4.31
N LYS A 41 -1.00 -0.34 3.87
CA LYS A 41 0.00 -0.97 4.73
C LYS A 41 0.89 0.07 5.41
N THR A 42 1.41 1.05 4.65
CA THR A 42 2.22 2.13 5.23
C THR A 42 1.43 2.95 6.22
N ILE A 43 0.23 3.42 5.87
CA ILE A 43 -0.63 4.20 6.78
C ILE A 43 -0.86 3.42 8.07
N TRP A 44 -1.32 2.18 7.98
CA TRP A 44 -1.59 1.35 9.15
C TRP A 44 -0.36 1.14 10.04
N LEU A 45 0.81 0.88 9.45
CA LEU A 45 2.05 0.63 10.19
C LEU A 45 2.54 1.87 10.94
N ILE A 46 2.37 3.06 10.38
CA ILE A 46 3.04 4.27 10.86
C ILE A 46 2.12 5.46 11.12
N SER A 47 0.80 5.34 11.09
CA SER A 47 -0.09 6.49 11.34
C SER A 47 -0.06 6.98 12.80
N GLU A 48 0.17 6.07 13.73
CA GLU A 48 0.08 6.34 15.17
C GLU A 48 1.22 7.22 15.66
N ALA A 49 0.91 8.17 16.55
CA ALA A 49 1.92 9.02 17.17
C ALA A 49 2.78 8.25 18.21
N ASP A 50 2.21 7.26 18.88
CA ASP A 50 2.93 6.41 19.83
C ASP A 50 3.92 5.48 19.10
N THR A 51 5.19 5.55 19.53
CA THR A 51 6.27 4.73 18.97
C THR A 51 6.10 3.26 19.30
N GLU A 52 5.62 2.94 20.50
CA GLU A 52 5.43 1.54 20.91
C GLU A 52 4.31 0.89 20.10
N GLU A 53 3.17 1.56 19.93
CA GLU A 53 2.09 1.10 19.03
C GLU A 53 2.60 0.83 17.60
N ARG A 54 3.38 1.74 16.99
CA ARG A 54 3.98 1.52 15.66
C ARG A 54 4.89 0.28 15.63
N LEU A 55 5.72 0.08 16.65
CA LEU A 55 6.58 -1.09 16.76
C LEU A 55 5.76 -2.38 16.88
N ARG A 56 4.72 -2.39 17.72
CA ARG A 56 3.81 -3.53 17.88
C ARG A 56 3.17 -3.93 16.55
N ARG A 57 2.68 -2.94 15.78
CA ARG A 57 2.14 -3.14 14.42
C ARG A 57 3.19 -3.69 13.46
N CYS A 58 4.41 -3.15 13.46
CA CYS A 58 5.51 -3.63 12.60
C CYS A 58 5.91 -5.07 12.90
N TYR A 59 6.00 -5.46 14.18
CA TYR A 59 6.31 -6.83 14.58
C TYR A 59 5.19 -7.79 14.21
N GLY A 60 3.93 -7.43 14.49
CA GLY A 60 2.80 -8.27 14.14
C GLY A 60 2.59 -8.40 12.63
N PHE A 61 2.85 -7.35 11.84
CA PHE A 61 2.84 -7.44 10.38
C PHE A 61 3.93 -8.38 9.85
N THR A 62 5.16 -8.24 10.33
CA THR A 62 6.26 -9.14 9.93
C THR A 62 5.92 -10.59 10.26
N LYS A 63 5.28 -10.84 11.42
CA LYS A 63 4.82 -12.17 11.81
C LYS A 63 3.69 -12.69 10.91
N ALA A 64 2.77 -11.83 10.49
CA ALA A 64 1.69 -12.22 9.57
C ALA A 64 2.22 -12.63 8.18
N GLU A 65 3.32 -12.00 7.72
CA GLU A 65 3.97 -12.35 6.43
C GLU A 65 4.71 -13.71 6.48
N HIS A 66 5.02 -14.23 7.67
CA HIS A 66 5.75 -15.49 7.86
C HIS A 66 5.13 -16.67 7.11
N GLY A 67 3.80 -16.84 7.18
CA GLY A 67 3.15 -17.98 6.54
C GLY A 67 3.28 -17.99 5.01
N TRP A 68 3.31 -16.82 4.37
CA TRP A 68 3.56 -16.71 2.93
C TRP A 68 5.02 -17.00 2.58
N GLN A 69 5.95 -16.53 3.41
CA GLN A 69 7.37 -16.81 3.24
C GLN A 69 7.68 -18.30 3.41
N ASP A 70 7.09 -18.97 4.39
CA ASP A 70 7.28 -20.42 4.60
C ASP A 70 6.85 -21.21 3.36
N LYS A 71 5.72 -20.83 2.76
CA LYS A 71 5.24 -21.50 1.55
C LYS A 71 6.16 -21.25 0.36
N PHE A 72 6.67 -20.03 0.21
CA PHE A 72 7.68 -19.73 -0.80
C PHE A 72 8.96 -20.53 -0.58
N ASP A 73 9.48 -20.59 0.65
CA ASP A 73 10.70 -21.31 0.99
C ASP A 73 10.57 -22.81 0.72
N GLU A 74 9.40 -23.41 0.99
CA GLU A 74 9.10 -24.79 0.64
C GLU A 74 9.22 -25.04 -0.88
N LEU A 75 8.57 -24.19 -1.68
CA LEU A 75 8.56 -24.30 -3.14
C LEU A 75 9.94 -24.06 -3.75
N GLU A 76 10.66 -23.05 -3.26
CA GLU A 76 12.00 -22.69 -3.73
C GLU A 76 13.01 -23.78 -3.37
N HIS A 77 12.90 -24.39 -2.18
CA HIS A 77 13.71 -25.53 -1.81
C HIS A 77 13.47 -26.73 -2.73
N GLN A 78 12.22 -27.04 -3.06
CA GLN A 78 11.88 -28.11 -4.02
C GLN A 78 12.47 -27.81 -5.41
N ALA A 79 12.31 -26.57 -5.89
CA ALA A 79 12.84 -26.15 -7.19
C ALA A 79 14.38 -26.25 -7.24
N LEU A 80 15.10 -25.75 -6.22
CA LEU A 80 16.55 -25.81 -6.15
C LEU A 80 17.09 -27.23 -5.94
N SER A 81 16.30 -28.12 -5.34
CA SER A 81 16.68 -29.53 -5.16
C SER A 81 16.56 -30.33 -6.46
N ALA A 82 15.62 -29.97 -7.33
CA ALA A 82 15.43 -30.62 -8.63
C ALA A 82 16.42 -30.14 -9.71
N ARG A 83 17.13 -29.04 -9.47
CA ARG A 83 18.04 -28.42 -10.44
C ARG A 83 19.42 -29.08 -10.46
N THR A 84 19.98 -29.19 -11.66
CA THR A 84 21.28 -29.81 -11.94
C THR A 84 22.24 -28.88 -12.69
N ASP A 85 21.86 -27.62 -12.89
CA ASP A 85 22.68 -26.66 -13.62
C ASP A 85 23.84 -26.11 -12.75
N PRO A 86 24.91 -25.57 -13.37
CA PRO A 86 26.10 -25.13 -12.66
C PRO A 86 25.89 -23.99 -11.63
N LEU A 87 24.74 -23.30 -11.66
CA LEU A 87 24.45 -22.20 -10.75
C LEU A 87 23.76 -22.67 -9.45
N VAL A 88 23.31 -23.94 -9.40
CA VAL A 88 22.43 -24.43 -8.34
C VAL A 88 23.04 -24.30 -6.95
N ASP A 89 24.32 -24.64 -6.77
CA ASP A 89 24.97 -24.62 -5.46
C ASP A 89 25.10 -23.19 -4.91
N THR A 90 25.46 -22.24 -5.78
CA THR A 90 25.57 -20.82 -5.40
C THR A 90 24.20 -20.24 -5.03
N GLN A 91 23.16 -20.59 -5.79
CA GLN A 91 21.81 -20.12 -5.51
C GLN A 91 21.22 -20.77 -4.25
N ARG A 92 21.48 -22.06 -4.02
CA ARG A 92 21.10 -22.76 -2.79
C ARG A 92 21.76 -22.15 -1.55
N ALA A 93 23.04 -21.82 -1.62
CA ALA A 93 23.74 -21.14 -0.52
C ALA A 93 23.13 -19.76 -0.20
N LYS A 94 22.79 -18.97 -1.23
CA LYS A 94 22.12 -17.66 -1.06
C LYS A 94 20.71 -17.81 -0.47
N PHE A 95 19.95 -18.78 -0.97
CA PHE A 95 18.61 -19.10 -0.46
C PHE A 95 18.67 -19.49 1.03
N GLU A 96 19.59 -20.39 1.40
CA GLU A 96 19.74 -20.81 2.80
C GLU A 96 20.15 -19.64 3.71
N GLN A 97 21.02 -18.75 3.25
CA GLN A 97 21.34 -17.52 3.99
C GLN A 97 20.13 -16.61 4.17
N HIS A 98 19.25 -16.51 3.18
CA HIS A 98 18.00 -15.76 3.29
C HIS A 98 17.07 -16.39 4.34
N ARG A 99 16.83 -17.70 4.22
CA ARG A 99 16.00 -18.49 5.15
C ARG A 99 16.45 -18.35 6.60
N LEU A 100 17.75 -18.53 6.86
CA LEU A 100 18.32 -18.41 8.22
C LEU A 100 18.18 -16.99 8.79
N ARG A 101 18.39 -15.94 7.98
CA ARG A 101 18.20 -14.55 8.43
C ARG A 101 16.75 -14.29 8.79
N PHE A 102 15.82 -14.78 7.98
CA PHE A 102 14.39 -14.60 8.23
C PHE A 102 13.93 -15.39 9.48
N ALA A 103 14.32 -16.66 9.60
CA ALA A 103 14.03 -17.48 10.77
C ALA A 103 14.55 -16.83 12.08
N LYS A 104 15.76 -16.25 12.05
CA LYS A 104 16.29 -15.50 13.19
C LYS A 104 15.40 -14.29 13.55
N LYS A 105 14.92 -13.54 12.57
CA LYS A 105 14.04 -12.38 12.78
C LYS A 105 12.70 -12.82 13.39
N ILE A 106 12.11 -13.90 12.88
CA ILE A 106 10.86 -14.44 13.42
C ILE A 106 11.04 -14.94 14.85
N ALA A 107 12.14 -15.66 15.14
CA ALA A 107 12.44 -16.10 16.51
C ALA A 107 12.58 -14.93 17.50
N GLN A 108 13.18 -13.80 17.07
CA GLN A 108 13.24 -12.58 17.88
C GLN A 108 11.86 -12.00 18.16
N ILE A 109 10.96 -11.99 17.17
CA ILE A 109 9.58 -11.52 17.32
C ILE A 109 8.77 -12.48 18.20
N ASP A 110 9.00 -13.79 18.10
CA ASP A 110 8.30 -14.79 18.90
C ASP A 110 8.67 -14.77 20.38
N ALA A 111 9.88 -14.35 20.71
CA ALA A 111 10.34 -14.13 22.07
C ALA A 111 9.71 -12.90 22.75
N LEU A 112 9.10 -11.98 21.99
CA LEU A 112 8.37 -10.83 22.56
C LEU A 112 7.07 -11.29 23.23
N PRO A 113 6.58 -10.60 24.28
CA PRO A 113 5.29 -10.93 24.87
C PRO A 113 4.14 -10.71 23.85
N PRO A 114 2.98 -11.36 24.01
CA PRO A 114 1.89 -11.28 23.04
C PRO A 114 1.36 -9.86 22.80
N ASP A 115 1.31 -9.04 23.84
CA ASP A 115 0.87 -7.64 23.81
C ASP A 115 1.86 -6.71 23.08
N ALA A 116 3.13 -7.10 22.95
CA ALA A 116 4.13 -6.40 22.15
C ALA A 116 3.97 -6.63 20.62
N ARG A 117 2.88 -7.27 20.19
CA ARG A 117 2.61 -7.59 18.78
C ARG A 117 1.15 -7.32 18.44
N MET A 118 0.92 -6.60 17.35
CA MET A 118 -0.41 -6.36 16.80
C MET A 118 -0.43 -6.79 15.34
N GLY A 119 -1.18 -7.84 15.03
CA GLY A 119 -1.35 -8.31 13.66
C GLY A 119 -2.18 -7.32 12.83
N PRO A 120 -1.97 -7.25 11.51
CA PRO A 120 -2.80 -6.43 10.64
C PRO A 120 -4.24 -6.97 10.59
N PRO A 121 -5.23 -6.10 10.38
CA PRO A 121 -6.58 -6.53 10.06
C PRO A 121 -6.61 -7.19 8.67
N GLY A 122 -7.78 -7.67 8.26
CA GLY A 122 -7.95 -8.28 6.93
C GLY A 122 -7.56 -7.31 5.79
N PRO A 123 -7.16 -7.81 4.61
CA PRO A 123 -6.70 -6.96 3.50
C PRO A 123 -7.70 -5.89 3.03
N MET A 124 -9.01 -6.15 3.12
CA MET A 124 -10.03 -5.15 2.81
C MET A 124 -10.19 -4.14 3.96
N ASP A 125 -10.04 -4.59 5.21
CA ASP A 125 -10.21 -3.74 6.38
C ASP A 125 -9.03 -2.79 6.55
N ILE A 126 -7.79 -3.24 6.34
CA ILE A 126 -6.62 -2.35 6.37
C ILE A 126 -6.74 -1.20 5.34
N VAL A 127 -7.32 -1.48 4.18
CA VAL A 127 -7.57 -0.48 3.13
C VAL A 127 -8.67 0.50 3.53
N GLY A 128 -9.74 0.01 4.17
CA GLY A 128 -10.80 0.89 4.68
C GLY A 128 -10.36 1.74 5.87
N GLU A 129 -9.68 1.15 6.85
CA GLU A 129 -9.13 1.89 8.01
C GLU A 129 -8.13 2.96 7.56
N ALA A 130 -7.31 2.67 6.54
CA ALA A 130 -6.42 3.65 5.95
C ALA A 130 -7.16 4.78 5.23
N GLU A 131 -8.29 4.50 4.57
CA GLU A 131 -9.16 5.51 3.97
C GLU A 131 -9.80 6.40 5.05
N ASP A 132 -10.33 5.80 6.11
CA ASP A 132 -10.93 6.54 7.23
C ASP A 132 -9.90 7.49 7.84
N TRP A 133 -8.71 6.97 8.17
CA TRP A 133 -7.61 7.78 8.69
C TRP A 133 -7.19 8.90 7.73
N MET A 134 -7.08 8.58 6.43
CA MET A 134 -6.75 9.57 5.39
C MET A 134 -7.81 10.68 5.32
N ASN A 135 -9.09 10.34 5.35
CA ASN A 135 -10.17 11.32 5.24
C ASN A 135 -10.25 12.21 6.48
N GLU A 136 -9.95 11.68 7.66
CA GLU A 136 -9.87 12.45 8.91
C GLU A 136 -8.66 13.41 8.94
N ASN A 137 -7.50 12.96 8.45
CA ASN A 137 -6.24 13.71 8.59
C ASN A 137 -5.88 14.57 7.37
N ARG A 138 -6.42 14.23 6.20
CA ARG A 138 -6.22 14.94 4.93
C ARG A 138 -7.52 14.85 4.10
N PRO A 139 -8.58 15.56 4.53
CA PRO A 139 -9.83 15.58 3.79
C PRO A 139 -9.58 16.06 2.36
N ARG A 140 -10.28 15.46 1.40
CA ARG A 140 -10.21 15.90 0.01
C ARG A 140 -10.82 17.28 -0.10
N GLU A 141 -10.14 18.19 -0.79
CA GLU A 141 -10.78 19.41 -1.24
C GLU A 141 -11.86 19.08 -2.29
N PRO A 142 -13.05 19.70 -2.21
CA PRO A 142 -14.06 19.54 -3.25
C PRO A 142 -13.49 19.90 -4.63
N ASP A 143 -13.80 19.08 -5.63
CA ASP A 143 -13.36 19.30 -7.01
C ASP A 143 -14.58 19.24 -7.91
N HIS A 144 -15.02 20.39 -8.39
CA HIS A 144 -16.25 20.53 -9.16
C HIS A 144 -16.31 19.70 -10.46
N GLU A 145 -15.18 19.35 -11.08
CA GLU A 145 -15.18 18.54 -12.29
C GLU A 145 -15.10 17.05 -11.94
N LEU A 146 -14.21 16.67 -11.01
CA LEU A 146 -14.09 15.29 -10.57
C LEU A 146 -15.35 14.83 -9.82
N ASP A 147 -16.00 15.70 -9.04
CA ASP A 147 -17.20 15.37 -8.26
C ASP A 147 -18.44 15.14 -9.12
N LYS A 148 -18.40 15.54 -10.41
CA LYS A 148 -19.46 15.23 -11.39
C LYS A 148 -19.36 13.81 -11.93
N VAL A 149 -18.15 13.24 -11.99
CA VAL A 149 -17.86 12.01 -12.73
C VAL A 149 -17.36 10.87 -11.83
N ILE A 150 -16.78 11.20 -10.68
CA ILE A 150 -16.42 10.24 -9.65
C ILE A 150 -17.68 9.96 -8.84
N HIS A 151 -18.32 8.82 -9.10
CA HIS A 151 -19.21 8.26 -8.11
C HIS A 151 -18.36 7.84 -6.89
N PRO A 152 -18.49 8.48 -5.71
CA PRO A 152 -17.58 8.24 -4.60
C PRO A 152 -17.77 6.82 -4.09
N ARG A 153 -16.90 5.92 -4.56
CA ARG A 153 -16.75 4.57 -4.01
C ARG A 153 -15.69 4.65 -2.93
N SER A 154 -16.01 4.09 -1.76
CA SER A 154 -15.01 3.87 -0.71
C SER A 154 -13.87 3.00 -1.24
N ALA A 155 -12.72 3.10 -0.59
CA ALA A 155 -11.57 2.24 -0.84
C ALA A 155 -11.93 0.75 -0.69
N LYS A 156 -12.86 0.38 0.21
CA LYS A 156 -13.40 -0.99 0.31
C LYS A 156 -14.20 -1.40 -0.93
N SER A 157 -15.06 -0.51 -1.44
CA SER A 157 -15.82 -0.75 -2.67
C SER A 157 -14.89 -0.92 -3.87
N PHE A 158 -13.88 -0.04 -3.99
CA PHE A 158 -12.88 -0.16 -5.04
C PHE A 158 -12.01 -1.42 -4.88
N TYR A 159 -11.60 -1.80 -3.67
CA TYR A 159 -10.86 -3.04 -3.42
C TYR A 159 -11.62 -4.26 -3.98
N SER A 160 -12.93 -4.34 -3.72
CA SER A 160 -13.79 -5.40 -4.25
C SER A 160 -13.84 -5.40 -5.78
N LEU A 161 -13.99 -4.22 -6.39
CA LEU A 161 -14.01 -4.05 -7.84
C LEU A 161 -12.68 -4.41 -8.50
N GLY A 162 -11.57 -3.91 -7.96
CA GLY A 162 -10.22 -4.24 -8.41
C GLY A 162 -9.92 -5.73 -8.27
N SER A 163 -10.44 -6.37 -7.21
CA SER A 163 -10.38 -7.83 -7.03
C SER A 163 -11.12 -8.58 -8.14
N GLY A 164 -12.29 -8.07 -8.55
CA GLY A 164 -13.01 -8.56 -9.72
C GLY A 164 -12.16 -8.58 -10.98
N PHE A 165 -11.45 -7.48 -11.29
CA PHE A 165 -10.56 -7.42 -12.46
C PHE A 165 -9.33 -8.31 -12.33
N VAL A 166 -8.65 -8.28 -11.18
CA VAL A 166 -7.42 -9.05 -10.94
C VAL A 166 -7.65 -10.55 -11.04
N HIS A 167 -8.77 -11.05 -10.51
CA HIS A 167 -9.08 -12.48 -10.54
C HIS A 167 -9.95 -12.90 -11.74
N GLY A 168 -10.34 -11.97 -12.61
CA GLY A 168 -11.18 -12.26 -13.78
C GLY A 168 -12.58 -12.75 -13.41
N PHE A 169 -13.18 -12.21 -12.34
CA PHE A 169 -14.51 -12.62 -11.92
C PHE A 169 -15.58 -12.25 -12.96
N LYS A 170 -16.42 -13.22 -13.30
CA LYS A 170 -17.43 -13.08 -14.37
C LYS A 170 -18.41 -11.94 -14.16
N TRP A 171 -18.75 -11.60 -12.91
CA TRP A 171 -19.69 -10.51 -12.60
C TRP A 171 -19.20 -9.14 -13.13
N MET A 172 -17.90 -9.01 -13.40
CA MET A 172 -17.33 -7.81 -14.03
C MET A 172 -17.85 -7.57 -15.45
N SER A 173 -18.35 -8.59 -16.15
CA SER A 173 -18.95 -8.42 -17.47
C SER A 173 -20.21 -7.56 -17.43
N GLY A 174 -20.87 -7.41 -16.26
CA GLY A 174 -22.02 -6.52 -16.10
C GLY A 174 -21.70 -5.03 -16.27
N TYR A 175 -20.42 -4.65 -16.30
CA TYR A 175 -19.98 -3.28 -16.64
C TYR A 175 -19.71 -3.10 -18.14
N LEU A 176 -19.68 -4.20 -18.90
CA LEU A 176 -19.44 -4.22 -20.35
C LEU A 176 -20.72 -4.49 -21.13
N PHE A 177 -21.68 -5.17 -20.52
CA PHE A 177 -22.91 -5.61 -21.17
C PHE A 177 -24.12 -5.24 -20.33
N ASP A 178 -25.18 -4.80 -21.00
CA ASP A 178 -26.50 -4.62 -20.38
C ASP A 178 -27.16 -5.98 -20.06
N PRO A 179 -28.31 -6.01 -19.35
CA PRO A 179 -29.00 -7.27 -19.03
C PRO A 179 -29.45 -8.09 -20.25
N SER A 180 -29.50 -7.49 -21.45
CA SER A 180 -29.81 -8.16 -22.71
C SER A 180 -28.57 -8.73 -23.41
N GLY A 181 -27.38 -8.48 -22.87
CA GLY A 181 -26.09 -8.91 -23.44
C GLY A 181 -25.54 -7.95 -24.49
N LYS A 182 -26.13 -6.77 -24.66
CA LYS A 182 -25.63 -5.76 -25.59
C LYS A 182 -24.47 -5.01 -24.96
N GLU A 183 -23.40 -4.81 -25.73
CA GLU A 183 -22.24 -4.03 -25.31
C GLU A 183 -22.64 -2.58 -24.98
N LEU A 184 -22.21 -2.11 -23.81
CA LEU A 184 -22.34 -0.74 -23.36
C LEU A 184 -21.25 0.12 -23.99
N ASP A 185 -21.37 1.45 -23.90
CA ASP A 185 -20.23 2.32 -24.17
C ASP A 185 -19.19 2.27 -23.02
N ASP A 186 -18.04 2.89 -23.24
CA ASP A 186 -16.92 2.87 -22.29
C ASP A 186 -17.14 3.72 -21.03
N SER A 187 -18.27 4.43 -20.88
CA SER A 187 -18.48 5.39 -19.80
C SER A 187 -18.39 4.73 -18.42
N GLY A 188 -19.00 3.55 -18.25
CA GLY A 188 -18.93 2.80 -17.00
C GLY A 188 -17.50 2.38 -16.64
N LEU A 189 -16.69 1.99 -17.63
CA LEU A 189 -15.28 1.64 -17.45
C LEU A 189 -14.39 2.86 -17.17
N LEU A 190 -14.74 4.02 -17.74
CA LEU A 190 -14.09 5.30 -17.48
C LEU A 190 -14.32 5.76 -16.04
N GLU A 191 -15.56 5.70 -15.55
CA GLU A 191 -15.87 6.02 -14.14
C GLU A 191 -15.07 5.14 -13.17
N VAL A 192 -15.01 3.84 -13.44
CA VAL A 192 -14.21 2.89 -12.66
C VAL A 192 -12.74 3.29 -12.67
N THR A 193 -12.20 3.67 -13.83
CA THR A 193 -10.81 4.11 -13.99
C THR A 193 -10.51 5.36 -13.17
N LEU A 194 -11.38 6.38 -13.26
CA LEU A 194 -11.23 7.64 -12.54
C LEU A 194 -11.28 7.43 -11.03
N VAL A 195 -12.24 6.63 -10.55
CA VAL A 195 -12.37 6.26 -9.13
C VAL A 195 -11.13 5.50 -8.64
N ALA A 196 -10.65 4.53 -9.42
CA ALA A 196 -9.46 3.75 -9.11
C ALA A 196 -8.22 4.64 -8.91
N PHE A 197 -7.97 5.48 -9.90
CA PHE A 197 -6.79 6.33 -9.94
C PHE A 197 -6.85 7.44 -8.89
N GLY A 198 -8.02 8.07 -8.71
CA GLY A 198 -8.22 9.10 -7.69
C GLY A 198 -7.99 8.59 -6.27
N ASN A 199 -8.54 7.43 -5.91
CA ASN A 199 -8.32 6.83 -4.59
C ASN A 199 -6.86 6.39 -4.40
N ALA A 200 -6.25 5.79 -5.41
CA ALA A 200 -4.85 5.35 -5.34
C ALA A 200 -3.88 6.52 -5.18
N ILE A 201 -4.07 7.62 -5.92
CA ILE A 201 -3.25 8.84 -5.77
C ILE A 201 -3.39 9.38 -4.36
N ARG A 202 -4.62 9.62 -3.89
CA ARG A 202 -4.85 10.25 -2.58
C ARG A 202 -4.23 9.43 -1.45
N MET A 203 -4.44 8.12 -1.45
CA MET A 203 -3.92 7.25 -0.42
C MET A 203 -2.39 7.15 -0.49
N THR A 204 -1.81 7.14 -1.69
CA THR A 204 -0.35 7.12 -1.85
C THR A 204 0.29 8.43 -1.41
N GLU A 205 -0.27 9.58 -1.78
CA GLU A 205 0.20 10.89 -1.30
C GLU A 205 0.16 10.99 0.21
N CYS A 206 -0.94 10.53 0.81
CA CYS A 206 -1.10 10.45 2.27
C CYS A 206 0.00 9.59 2.90
N ALA A 207 0.22 8.39 2.37
CA ALA A 207 1.21 7.46 2.88
C ALA A 207 2.66 7.96 2.69
N VAL A 208 2.97 8.64 1.56
CA VAL A 208 4.26 9.28 1.33
C VAL A 208 4.46 10.44 2.30
N ALA A 209 3.45 11.30 2.49
CA ALA A 209 3.53 12.41 3.42
C ALA A 209 3.81 11.93 4.85
N LEU A 210 3.14 10.86 5.27
CA LEU A 210 3.34 10.21 6.57
C LEU A 210 4.75 9.61 6.71
N PHE A 211 5.21 8.86 5.70
CA PHE A 211 6.55 8.29 5.70
C PHE A 211 7.65 9.36 5.78
N GLU A 212 7.50 10.43 5.01
CA GLU A 212 8.42 11.56 5.02
C GLU A 212 8.39 12.30 6.35
N ALA A 213 7.20 12.55 6.90
CA ALA A 213 7.02 13.22 8.20
C ALA A 213 7.76 12.48 9.33
N GLN A 214 7.69 11.14 9.35
CA GLN A 214 8.44 10.35 10.32
C GLN A 214 9.94 10.28 10.04
N SER A 215 10.33 10.36 8.78
CA SER A 215 11.73 10.28 8.38
C SER A 215 12.54 11.54 8.68
N VAL A 216 11.89 12.69 8.90
CA VAL A 216 12.57 13.96 9.23
C VAL A 216 13.10 13.97 10.67
N GLY A 217 12.58 13.10 11.56
CA GLY A 217 13.00 13.00 12.96
C GLY A 217 12.81 14.31 13.77
N PRO A 218 13.29 14.37 15.03
CA PRO A 218 13.25 15.60 15.82
C PRO A 218 14.20 16.69 15.30
N GLN A 219 15.24 16.32 14.54
CA GLN A 219 16.15 17.23 13.87
C GLN A 219 16.32 16.82 12.41
N PRO A 220 16.00 17.69 11.43
CA PRO A 220 16.19 17.37 10.03
C PRO A 220 17.66 17.02 9.75
N ALA A 221 17.92 15.81 9.27
CA ALA A 221 19.27 15.43 8.87
C ALA A 221 19.65 16.20 7.60
N PRO A 222 20.66 17.10 7.63
CA PRO A 222 20.98 17.98 6.49
C PRO A 222 21.48 17.22 5.24
N ARG A 223 21.80 15.93 5.38
CA ARG A 223 22.21 15.04 4.28
C ARG A 223 21.04 14.30 3.62
N ARG A 224 19.84 14.36 4.18
CA ARG A 224 18.68 13.65 3.63
C ARG A 224 18.09 14.48 2.49
N THR A 225 18.24 13.98 1.27
CA THR A 225 17.53 14.53 0.11
C THR A 225 16.03 14.36 0.31
N ARG A 226 15.27 15.42 0.06
CA ARG A 226 13.82 15.37 0.05
C ARG A 226 13.36 14.58 -1.18
N ASN A 227 12.75 13.41 -0.95
CA ASN A 227 12.31 12.48 -2.00
C ASN A 227 10.79 12.48 -2.19
N CYS A 228 10.15 13.64 -2.00
CA CYS A 228 8.70 13.77 -2.15
C CYS A 228 8.32 14.98 -3.02
N PRO A 229 7.19 14.92 -3.74
CA PRO A 229 6.71 16.03 -4.57
C PRO A 229 6.57 17.33 -3.78
N ALA A 230 6.74 18.47 -4.47
CA ALA A 230 6.59 19.79 -3.87
C ALA A 230 5.21 19.99 -3.24
N GLY A 231 4.16 19.51 -3.92
CA GLY A 231 2.76 19.67 -3.49
C GLY A 231 2.37 18.99 -2.17
N ILE A 232 3.22 18.14 -1.60
CA ILE A 232 2.99 17.54 -0.27
C ILE A 232 3.96 18.06 0.80
N ALA A 233 4.74 19.12 0.50
CA ALA A 233 5.70 19.71 1.43
C ALA A 233 5.07 20.10 2.76
N ASP A 234 3.96 20.82 2.66
CA ASP A 234 3.36 21.51 3.79
C ASP A 234 2.71 20.49 4.72
N THR A 235 2.04 19.48 4.15
CA THR A 235 1.53 18.32 4.90
C THR A 235 2.64 17.57 5.63
N VAL A 236 3.79 17.33 4.96
CA VAL A 236 4.95 16.69 5.61
C VAL A 236 5.46 17.53 6.78
N ALA A 237 5.60 18.84 6.59
CA ALA A 237 6.10 19.74 7.62
C ALA A 237 5.14 19.83 8.83
N GLU A 238 3.83 19.90 8.58
CA GLU A 238 2.79 19.87 9.59
C GLU A 238 2.82 18.56 10.38
N TRP A 239 2.80 17.41 9.69
CA TRP A 239 2.74 16.10 10.34
C TRP A 239 4.04 15.72 11.03
N ALA A 240 5.19 16.20 10.57
CA ALA A 240 6.47 15.92 11.22
C ALA A 240 6.45 16.31 12.71
N ALA A 241 5.73 17.38 13.07
CA ALA A 241 5.57 17.80 14.47
C ALA A 241 4.92 16.72 15.35
N ARG A 242 4.01 15.90 14.80
CA ARG A 242 3.28 14.85 15.53
C ARG A 242 4.19 13.70 15.97
N PHE A 243 5.31 13.51 15.28
CA PHE A 243 6.23 12.39 15.49
C PHE A 243 7.58 12.80 16.08
N ARG A 244 7.74 14.07 16.45
CA ARG A 244 8.95 14.50 17.17
C ARG A 244 8.93 13.90 18.56
N ILE A 245 9.93 13.09 18.86
CA ILE A 245 10.20 12.65 20.24
C ILE A 245 10.47 13.93 21.04
N ALA A 246 9.68 14.18 22.10
CA ALA A 246 9.93 15.30 23.00
C ALA A 246 11.39 15.21 23.49
N SER A 247 12.12 16.34 23.44
CA SER A 247 13.47 16.38 24.01
C SER A 247 13.45 15.81 25.43
N PRO A 248 14.50 15.09 25.85
CA PRO A 248 14.60 14.55 27.21
C PRO A 248 14.43 15.61 28.32
N ASP A 249 14.51 16.90 27.97
CA ASP A 249 14.32 18.06 28.86
C ASP A 249 12.90 18.67 28.85
N GLY A 250 11.93 18.05 28.18
CA GLY A 250 10.51 18.45 28.25
C GLY A 250 9.85 18.01 29.55
N PRO A 251 8.90 18.78 30.12
CA PRO A 251 8.28 18.43 31.40
C PRO A 251 7.55 17.11 31.27
N LYS A 252 7.98 16.12 32.05
CA LYS A 252 7.25 14.85 32.24
C LYS A 252 5.94 15.16 32.94
N ILE A 253 4.86 15.32 32.18
CA ILE A 253 3.52 15.33 32.74
C ILE A 253 3.14 13.86 32.93
N TYR A 254 3.37 13.36 34.14
CA TYR A 254 2.69 12.18 34.64
C TYR A 254 1.32 12.64 35.17
N THR A 255 0.25 12.24 34.48
CA THR A 255 -1.09 12.07 35.05
C THR A 255 -1.76 10.90 34.36
#